data_AF-A0AAW6YM21-F1
#
_entry.id   AF-A0AAW6YM21-F1
#
_cell.length_a   1.000
_cell.length_b   1.000
_cell.length_c   1.000
_cell.angle_alpha   90.00
_cell.angle_beta   90.00
_cell.angle_gamma   90.00
#
_symmetry.space_group_name_H-M   'P 1'
#
loop_
_entity.id
_entity.type
_entity.pdbx_description
1 polymer ?
#
loop_
_entity_poly.entity_id
_entity_poly.type
_entity_poly.pdbx_seq_one_letter_code
_entity_poly.pdbx_strand_id
1 'polypeptide(L)' 'ETASQAALNYYKEALADGPKVFGLATGSTPEKLYQEIVASDLDFTDSLSFNLDEYVGLEASHPQSYNYFMHKHLF' A
#
# COMPACT_ATOMS: atom_id res chain seq x y z
N GLU A 1 20.61 0.34 4.28
CA GLU A 1 19.25 0.50 3.74
C GLU A 1 18.26 0.02 4.78
N THR A 2 17.16 0.74 5.03
CA THR A 2 16.11 0.26 5.93
C THR A 2 15.25 -0.78 5.23
N ALA A 3 14.51 -1.60 5.96
CA ALA A 3 13.60 -2.58 5.35
C ALA A 3 12.53 -1.91 4.47
N SER A 4 12.05 -0.72 4.87
CA SER A 4 11.11 0.09 4.08
C SER A 4 11.71 0.54 2.75
N GLN A 5 12.97 1.01 2.75
CA GLN A 5 13.62 1.47 1.53
C GLN A 5 13.94 0.33 0.56
N ALA A 6 14.35 -0.83 1.10
CA ALA A 6 14.52 -2.03 0.28
C ALA A 6 13.18 -2.43 -0.37
N ALA A 7 12.08 -2.37 0.38
CA ALA A 7 10.74 -2.63 -0.17
C ALA A 7 10.33 -1.59 -1.22
N LEU A 8 10.59 -0.30 -1.02
CA LEU A 8 10.31 0.74 -2.01
C LEU A 8 11.06 0.48 -3.32
N ASN A 9 12.33 0.07 -3.24
CA ASN A 9 13.12 -0.28 -4.41
C ASN A 9 12.50 -1.45 -5.21
N TYR A 10 11.96 -2.46 -4.53
CA TYR A 10 11.22 -3.53 -5.22
C TYR A 10 9.95 -3.01 -5.93
N TYR A 11 9.22 -2.06 -5.34
CA TYR A 11 8.07 -1.44 -6.00
C TYR A 11 8.49 -0.68 -7.26
N LYS A 12 9.59 0.08 -7.18
CA LYS A 12 10.15 0.81 -8.32
C LYS A 12 10.56 -0.12 -9.45
N GLU A 13 11.26 -1.20 -9.14
CA GLU A 13 11.67 -2.21 -10.12
C GLU A 13 10.45 -2.90 -10.75
N ALA A 14 9.46 -3.26 -9.94
CA ALA A 14 8.24 -3.89 -10.45
C ALA A 14 7.48 -2.98 -11.43
N LEU A 15 7.39 -1.68 -11.16
CA LEU A 15 6.72 -0.71 -12.04
C LEU A 15 7.50 -0.41 -13.32
N ALA A 16 8.83 -0.59 -13.33
CA ALA A 16 9.64 -0.41 -14.53
C ALA A 16 9.23 -1.39 -15.65
N ASP A 17 8.69 -2.55 -15.29
CA ASP A 17 8.14 -3.56 -16.20
C ASP A 17 6.66 -3.31 -16.56
N GLY A 18 6.15 -2.10 -16.32
CA GLY A 18 4.77 -1.68 -16.56
C GLY A 18 3.83 -1.90 -15.36
N PRO A 19 2.53 -1.53 -15.51
CA PRO A 19 1.57 -1.58 -14.42
C PRO A 19 1.38 -2.99 -13.85
N LYS A 20 1.23 -3.11 -12.53
CA LYS A 20 1.13 -4.39 -11.81
C LYS A 20 -0.12 -4.46 -10.93
N VAL A 21 -0.39 -5.67 -10.43
CA VAL A 21 -1.35 -5.91 -9.35
C VAL A 21 -0.58 -6.07 -8.05
N PHE A 22 -0.83 -5.21 -7.06
CA PHE A 22 -0.14 -5.20 -5.77
C PHE A 22 -1.01 -5.79 -4.65
N GLY A 23 -0.47 -6.81 -3.98
CA GLY A 23 -1.03 -7.31 -2.72
C GLY A 23 -0.55 -6.46 -1.55
N LEU A 24 -1.48 -5.87 -0.81
CA LEU A 24 -1.20 -4.91 0.25
C LEU A 24 -1.59 -5.47 1.62
N ALA A 25 -0.74 -5.19 2.61
CA ALA A 25 -0.91 -5.61 3.99
C ALA A 25 -1.27 -4.42 4.88
N THR A 26 -1.89 -4.68 6.02
CA THR A 26 -2.20 -3.65 7.02
C THR A 26 -1.35 -3.84 8.29
N GLY A 27 -1.59 -3.00 9.30
CA GLY A 27 -0.84 -2.99 10.54
C GLY A 27 0.42 -2.12 10.48
N SER A 28 1.21 -2.14 11.55
CA SER A 28 2.30 -1.17 11.75
C SER A 28 3.53 -1.42 10.89
N THR A 29 3.79 -2.66 10.50
CA THR A 29 4.96 -3.02 9.68
C THR A 29 5.01 -2.29 8.33
N PRO A 30 3.94 -2.26 7.50
CA PRO A 30 3.98 -1.55 6.22
C PRO A 30 3.81 -0.03 6.31
N GLU A 31 3.44 0.55 7.45
CA GLU A 31 3.17 2.00 7.55
C GLU A 31 4.35 2.86 7.06
N LYS A 32 5.58 2.47 7.41
CA LYS A 32 6.76 3.23 7.00
C LYS A 32 7.01 3.14 5.49
N LEU A 33 6.76 1.99 4.89
CA LEU A 33 6.82 1.81 3.44
C LEU A 33 5.76 2.68 2.75
N TYR A 34 4.53 2.71 3.25
CA TYR A 34 3.47 3.53 2.66
C TYR A 34 3.78 5.03 2.72
N GLN A 35 4.35 5.52 3.83
CA GLN A 35 4.86 6.89 3.90
C GLN A 35 5.93 7.18 2.84
N GLU A 36 6.82 6.22 2.58
CA GLU A 36 7.88 6.36 1.58
C GLU A 36 7.33 6.31 0.14
N ILE A 37 6.33 5.47 -0.13
CA ILE A 37 5.63 5.43 -1.42
C ILE A 37 4.91 6.75 -1.68
N VAL A 38 4.14 7.26 -0.70
CA VAL A 38 3.41 8.53 -0.83
C VAL A 38 4.35 9.72 -1.05
N ALA A 39 5.55 9.67 -0.48
CA ALA A 39 6.57 10.71 -0.66
C ALA A 39 7.40 10.55 -1.96
N SER A 40 7.20 9.45 -2.70
CA SER A 40 7.94 9.15 -3.94
C SER A 40 7.26 9.74 -5.19
N ASP A 41 7.93 9.61 -6.33
CA ASP A 41 7.43 9.97 -7.67
C ASP A 41 6.91 8.76 -8.46
N LEU A 42 6.67 7.63 -7.80
CA LEU A 42 6.13 6.42 -8.43
C LEU A 42 4.67 6.63 -8.85
N ASP A 43 4.33 6.18 -10.07
CA ASP A 43 2.99 6.28 -10.63
C ASP A 43 2.28 4.92 -10.59
N PHE A 44 1.09 4.91 -9.97
CA PHE A 44 0.23 3.74 -9.83
C PHE A 44 -1.09 3.87 -10.58
N THR A 45 -1.27 4.90 -11.42
CA THR A 45 -2.54 5.23 -12.10
C THR A 45 -3.16 4.03 -12.85
N ASP A 46 -2.33 3.23 -13.52
CA ASP A 46 -2.76 2.04 -14.28
C ASP A 46 -2.59 0.72 -13.50
N SER A 47 -2.16 0.79 -12.24
CA SER A 47 -1.98 -0.39 -11.38
C SER A 47 -3.24 -0.71 -10.60
N LEU A 48 -3.34 -1.95 -10.12
CA LEU A 48 -4.44 -2.42 -9.28
C LEU A 48 -3.90 -2.84 -7.91
N SER A 49 -4.70 -2.69 -6.86
CA SER A 49 -4.40 -3.19 -5.52
C SER A 49 -5.44 -4.19 -5.05
N PHE A 50 -5.01 -5.16 -4.24
CA PHE A 50 -5.90 -5.98 -3.42
C PHE A 50 -5.34 -6.06 -2.00
N ASN A 51 -6.23 -5.99 -1.01
CA ASN A 51 -5.88 -6.18 0.39
C ASN A 51 -6.10 -7.64 0.80
N LEU A 52 -5.31 -8.12 1.77
CA LEU A 52 -5.37 -9.51 2.23
C LEU A 52 -6.67 -9.85 2.94
N ASP A 53 -7.22 -8.89 3.68
CA ASP A 53 -8.25 -9.11 4.68
C ASP A 53 -9.10 -7.85 4.95
N GLU A 54 -10.27 -8.07 5.57
CA GLU A 54 -11.15 -7.04 6.13
C GLU A 54 -11.96 -7.65 7.29
N TYR A 55 -12.34 -6.83 8.26
CA TYR A 55 -13.21 -7.24 9.36
C TYR A 55 -14.67 -7.36 8.90
N VAL A 56 -15.27 -8.52 9.17
CA VAL A 56 -16.70 -8.75 8.90
C VAL A 56 -17.56 -7.81 9.74
N GLY A 57 -18.47 -7.08 9.08
CA GLY A 57 -19.46 -6.23 9.72
C GLY A 57 -19.00 -4.79 10.00
N LEU A 58 -17.78 -4.41 9.63
CA LEU A 58 -17.36 -3.00 9.64
C LEU A 58 -17.67 -2.34 8.31
N GLU A 59 -18.22 -1.14 8.38
CA GLU A 59 -18.36 -0.26 7.21
C GLU A 59 -16.98 0.25 6.77
N ALA A 60 -16.85 0.52 5.47
CA ALA A 60 -15.60 0.99 4.87
C ALA A 60 -15.07 2.31 5.50
N SER A 61 -15.97 3.17 6.00
CA SER A 61 -15.63 4.42 6.69
C SER A 61 -15.34 4.27 8.18
N HIS A 62 -15.50 3.07 8.75
CA HIS A 62 -15.25 2.83 10.16
C HIS A 62 -13.74 3.02 10.47
N PRO A 63 -13.33 3.74 11.53
CA PRO A 63 -11.91 4.02 11.79
C PRO A 63 -11.02 2.78 12.02
N GLN A 64 -11.62 1.62 12.24
CA GLN A 64 -10.94 0.33 12.43
C GLN A 64 -11.03 -0.60 11.22
N SER A 65 -11.72 -0.21 10.14
CA SER A 65 -11.72 -1.00 8.91
C SER A 65 -10.36 -0.92 8.22
N TYR A 66 -9.98 -1.98 7.52
CA TYR A 66 -8.76 -1.96 6.72
C TYR A 66 -8.91 -1.09 5.48
N ASN A 67 -10.13 -0.91 4.97
CA ASN A 67 -10.42 0.12 3.97
C ASN A 67 -10.02 1.53 4.47
N TYR A 68 -10.44 1.92 5.68
CA TYR A 68 -10.10 3.22 6.26
C TYR A 68 -8.58 3.35 6.47
N PHE A 69 -7.92 2.28 6.93
CA PHE A 69 -6.47 2.25 7.08
C PHE A 69 -5.76 2.53 5.75
N MET A 70 -6.14 1.86 4.65
CA MET A 70 -5.48 2.05 3.36
C MET A 70 -5.67 3.45 2.79
N HIS A 71 -6.88 4.03 2.90
CA HIS A 71 -7.14 5.43 2.52
C HIS A 71 -6.45 6.46 3.41
N LYS A 72 -6.11 6.09 4.64
CA LYS A 72 -5.36 6.97 5.52
C LYS A 72 -3.87 6.97 5.20
N HIS A 73 -3.33 5.81 4.81
CA HIS A 73 -1.88 5.61 4.75
C HIS A 73 -1.30 5.58 3.33
N LEU A 74 -2.09 5.28 2.30
CA LEU A 74 -1.56 5.05 0.95
C LEU A 74 -2.39 5.68 -0.19
N PHE A 75 -3.71 5.54 -0.17
CA PHE A 75 -4.60 6.01 -1.25
C PHE A 75 -5.04 7.46 -1.04
#